data_AF-A0A257ADN2-F1
#
_entry.id   AF-A0A257ADN2-F1
#
_cell.length_a   1.000
_cell.length_b   1.000
_cell.length_c   1.000
_cell.angle_alpha   90.00
_cell.angle_beta   90.00
_cell.angle_gamma   90.00
#
_symmetry.space_group_name_H-M   'P 1'
#
loop_
_entity.id
_entity.type
_entity.pdbx_description
1 polymer ?
#
loop_
_entity_poly.entity_id
_entity_poly.type
_entity_poly.pdbx_seq_one_letter_code
_entity_poly.pdbx_strand_id
1 'polypeptide(L)'
;MDLKKTIFGIDIAKGSPAARRDPSYAVVILQDKNLEKLRMVERHRLLQLIRDYKPEILAIDNIHELGSNRRELNRFVGALPFGTRVVQVTGGDEPGSLEAIARRYGIAINRFDPASEAHACALLAQNGVGSVLQVFEDATRITVTRARSLGRGGWSQNRYRRKVHGAVRAMTREIEAHLKAYTESNKTSYSLRVARGYGGYTRGEFIVQAPREELKVRTGRFSDVQVRAKTIEKDSFKFKPLRGSKRVYVIVGIDPGTTTGVAALDLGGEVVYLGSSRTTGIPETVETLSEIGKPLVVATDVNPMPHSVERVRRSFNAVAGLPPESLGIDEKIELTQGFEYANAHERDSLAAALYTFKRYKNKFSQIEQKVHTPSDLDEVKARVVKGETIDSALSELRSESTSARSEAMVEKVESPKVKDETLLRKE
;
A
#
# COMPACT_ATOMS: atom_id res chain seq x y z
N MET A 1 18.78 -2.59 14.40
CA MET A 1 18.55 -3.91 13.78
C MET A 1 17.80 -3.62 12.49
N ASP A 2 18.51 -3.46 11.39
CA ASP A 2 17.87 -3.35 10.08
C ASP A 2 17.14 -4.66 9.79
N LEU A 3 15.82 -4.58 9.73
CA LEU A 3 14.95 -5.71 9.39
C LEU A 3 15.22 -6.06 7.94
N LYS A 4 15.99 -7.13 7.70
CA LYS A 4 16.22 -7.70 6.36
C LYS A 4 14.90 -7.89 5.64
N LYS A 5 14.74 -7.25 4.49
CA LYS A 5 13.47 -7.24 3.77
C LYS A 5 13.32 -8.55 3.00
N THR A 6 12.44 -9.43 3.49
CA THR A 6 12.15 -10.70 2.84
C THR A 6 10.92 -10.57 1.95
N ILE A 7 11.08 -10.82 0.65
CA ILE A 7 10.02 -10.78 -0.35
C ILE A 7 9.89 -12.17 -0.97
N PHE A 8 8.67 -12.69 -1.02
CA PHE A 8 8.37 -13.92 -1.73
C PHE A 8 7.71 -13.56 -3.05
N GLY A 9 8.21 -14.08 -4.15
CA GLY A 9 7.49 -14.13 -5.41
C GLY A 9 6.96 -15.53 -5.62
N ILE A 10 5.71 -15.68 -6.04
CA ILE A 10 5.13 -16.98 -6.33
C ILE A 10 4.43 -16.96 -7.68
N ASP A 11 4.39 -18.14 -8.30
CA ASP A 11 3.61 -18.43 -9.51
C ASP A 11 3.19 -19.92 -9.47
N ILE A 12 2.23 -20.32 -10.30
CA ILE A 12 1.78 -21.71 -10.40
C ILE A 12 2.67 -22.49 -11.35
N ALA A 13 3.45 -23.42 -10.78
CA ALA A 13 4.28 -24.32 -11.55
C ALA A 13 3.48 -25.43 -12.27
N LYS A 14 2.42 -25.94 -11.64
CA LYS A 14 1.58 -27.01 -12.19
C LYS A 14 0.23 -27.08 -11.49
N GLY A 15 -0.81 -27.38 -12.27
CA GLY A 15 -2.18 -27.50 -11.78
C GLY A 15 -2.93 -26.17 -11.92
N SER A 16 -4.14 -26.12 -11.37
CA SER A 16 -4.95 -24.91 -11.33
C SER A 16 -5.51 -24.74 -9.93
N PRO A 17 -5.64 -23.50 -9.40
CA PRO A 17 -6.29 -23.24 -8.12
C PRO A 17 -7.74 -23.70 -8.08
N ALA A 18 -8.38 -23.85 -9.25
CA ALA A 18 -9.75 -24.33 -9.40
C ALA A 18 -9.85 -25.87 -9.53
N ALA A 19 -8.71 -26.59 -9.62
CA ALA A 19 -8.70 -28.04 -9.77
C ALA A 19 -8.95 -28.77 -8.45
N ARG A 20 -9.38 -30.03 -8.52
CA ARG A 20 -9.64 -30.88 -7.34
C ARG A 20 -8.37 -31.24 -6.54
N ARG A 21 -7.19 -31.11 -7.14
CA ARG A 21 -5.88 -31.34 -6.52
C ARG A 21 -5.19 -29.99 -6.36
N ASP A 22 -4.64 -29.74 -5.16
CA ASP A 22 -3.93 -28.50 -4.86
C ASP A 22 -2.81 -28.23 -5.89
N PRO A 23 -2.67 -26.99 -6.36
CA PRO A 23 -1.59 -26.63 -7.28
C PRO A 23 -0.23 -26.69 -6.57
N SER A 24 0.81 -26.91 -7.39
CA SER A 24 2.19 -26.74 -6.95
C SER A 24 2.72 -25.40 -7.46
N TYR A 25 3.45 -24.70 -6.61
CA TYR A 25 3.94 -23.35 -6.82
C TYR A 25 5.42 -23.34 -7.18
N ALA A 26 5.83 -22.40 -8.02
CA ALA A 26 7.19 -21.89 -8.03
C ALA A 26 7.28 -20.80 -6.97
N VAL A 27 8.31 -20.86 -6.12
CA VAL A 27 8.52 -19.91 -5.03
C VAL A 27 9.91 -19.35 -5.15
N VAL A 28 10.00 -18.02 -5.15
CA VAL A 28 11.24 -17.29 -5.14
C VAL A 28 11.32 -16.53 -3.83
N ILE A 29 12.36 -16.80 -3.05
CA ILE A 29 12.63 -16.11 -1.79
C ILE A 29 13.76 -15.13 -2.05
N LEU A 30 13.42 -13.84 -1.95
CA LEU A 30 14.35 -12.73 -2.10
C LEU A 30 14.61 -12.13 -0.73
N GLN A 31 15.82 -12.31 -0.22
CA GLN A 31 16.31 -11.73 1.03
C GLN A 31 17.51 -10.86 0.73
N ASP A 32 17.28 -9.56 0.60
CA ASP A 32 18.29 -8.59 0.19
C ASP A 32 18.92 -8.95 -1.18
N LYS A 33 20.08 -9.65 -1.17
CA LYS A 33 20.77 -10.17 -2.36
C LYS A 33 20.68 -11.70 -2.52
N ASN A 34 20.22 -12.40 -1.51
CA ASN A 34 20.08 -13.85 -1.56
C ASN A 34 18.80 -14.21 -2.31
N LEU A 35 18.96 -15.06 -3.30
CA LEU A 35 17.90 -15.55 -4.16
C LEU A 35 17.83 -17.07 -4.03
N GLU A 36 16.75 -17.56 -3.44
CA GLU A 36 16.44 -18.98 -3.42
C GLU A 36 15.26 -19.24 -4.36
N LYS A 37 15.40 -20.23 -5.24
CA LYS A 37 14.34 -20.66 -6.16
C LYS A 37 13.92 -22.08 -5.83
N LEU A 38 12.67 -22.24 -5.43
CA LEU A 38 12.05 -23.52 -5.15
C LEU A 38 11.00 -23.81 -6.23
N ARG A 39 11.05 -25.01 -6.82
CA ARG A 39 10.10 -25.44 -7.86
C ARG A 39 9.19 -26.51 -7.28
N MET A 40 7.97 -26.60 -7.80
CA MET A 40 6.99 -27.65 -7.44
C MET A 40 6.65 -27.70 -5.94
N VAL A 41 6.52 -26.54 -5.29
CA VAL A 41 6.22 -26.42 -3.86
C VAL A 41 4.72 -26.62 -3.61
N GLU A 42 4.34 -27.60 -2.81
CA GLU A 42 2.93 -27.79 -2.43
C GLU A 42 2.42 -26.68 -1.51
N ARG A 43 1.11 -26.41 -1.55
CA ARG A 43 0.46 -25.36 -0.75
C ARG A 43 0.77 -25.42 0.75
N HIS A 44 0.78 -26.62 1.35
CA HIS A 44 1.12 -26.79 2.77
C HIS A 44 2.56 -26.34 3.06
N ARG A 45 3.50 -26.73 2.20
CA ARG A 45 4.92 -26.36 2.34
C ARG A 45 5.12 -24.86 2.11
N LEU A 46 4.42 -24.26 1.14
CA LEU A 46 4.43 -22.80 0.93
C LEU A 46 3.99 -22.06 2.21
N LEU A 47 2.86 -22.45 2.80
CA LEU A 47 2.39 -21.83 4.05
C LEU A 47 3.36 -22.03 5.22
N GLN A 48 4.09 -23.14 5.26
CA GLN A 48 5.14 -23.36 6.24
C GLN A 48 6.32 -22.40 6.01
N LEU A 49 6.83 -22.30 4.78
CA LEU A 49 7.90 -21.37 4.42
C LEU A 49 7.52 -19.92 4.76
N ILE A 50 6.30 -19.49 4.42
CA ILE A 50 5.82 -18.15 4.77
C ILE A 50 5.81 -17.94 6.29
N ARG A 51 5.41 -18.92 7.09
CA ARG A 51 5.42 -18.81 8.56
C ARG A 51 6.82 -18.76 9.15
N ASP A 52 7.74 -19.51 8.56
CA ASP A 52 9.13 -19.61 9.03
C ASP A 52 9.92 -18.34 8.69
N TYR A 53 9.79 -17.86 7.44
CA TYR A 53 10.52 -16.69 6.94
C TYR A 53 9.82 -15.35 7.21
N LYS A 54 8.50 -15.37 7.46
CA LYS A 54 7.66 -14.17 7.70
C LYS A 54 7.93 -13.05 6.70
N PRO A 55 7.70 -13.27 5.39
CA PRO A 55 7.97 -12.26 4.38
C PRO A 55 7.15 -11.00 4.62
N GLU A 56 7.74 -9.84 4.34
CA GLU A 56 7.03 -8.56 4.37
C GLU A 56 6.05 -8.46 3.19
N ILE A 57 6.44 -9.04 2.05
CA ILE A 57 5.64 -9.04 0.82
C ILE A 57 5.56 -10.44 0.24
N LEU A 58 4.34 -10.84 -0.15
CA LEU A 58 4.05 -11.97 -1.01
C LEU A 58 3.54 -11.45 -2.35
N ALA A 59 4.39 -11.46 -3.37
CA ALA A 59 4.15 -10.95 -4.72
C ALA A 59 3.64 -12.05 -5.66
N ILE A 60 2.62 -11.71 -6.44
CA ILE A 60 1.91 -12.56 -7.41
C ILE A 60 1.59 -11.77 -8.67
N ASP A 61 1.47 -12.45 -9.81
CA ASP A 61 0.85 -11.86 -11.00
C ASP A 61 -0.66 -11.76 -10.79
N ASN A 62 -1.32 -12.86 -10.39
CA ASN A 62 -2.77 -12.90 -10.28
C ASN A 62 -3.25 -13.43 -8.92
N ILE A 63 -4.18 -12.73 -8.25
CA ILE A 63 -4.77 -13.18 -6.97
C ILE A 63 -5.45 -14.55 -7.05
N HIS A 64 -5.91 -14.96 -8.23
CA HIS A 64 -6.52 -16.25 -8.43
C HIS A 64 -5.55 -17.41 -8.19
N GLU A 65 -4.23 -17.15 -8.20
CA GLU A 65 -3.22 -18.14 -7.87
C GLU A 65 -3.27 -18.60 -6.40
N LEU A 66 -3.74 -17.72 -5.52
CA LEU A 66 -3.87 -17.98 -4.08
C LEU A 66 -5.20 -18.66 -3.71
N GLY A 67 -6.22 -18.51 -4.54
CA GLY A 67 -7.54 -19.08 -4.32
C GLY A 67 -8.47 -18.82 -5.49
N SER A 68 -9.25 -19.83 -5.86
CA SER A 68 -10.17 -19.76 -7.01
C SER A 68 -11.37 -18.85 -6.76
N ASN A 69 -11.70 -18.60 -5.49
CA ASN A 69 -12.85 -17.82 -5.06
C ASN A 69 -12.55 -17.01 -3.79
N ARG A 70 -13.49 -16.13 -3.44
CA ARG A 70 -13.32 -15.23 -2.28
C ARG A 70 -13.10 -15.95 -0.95
N ARG A 71 -13.81 -17.05 -0.70
CA ARG A 71 -13.63 -17.79 0.56
C ARG A 71 -12.24 -18.40 0.66
N GLU A 72 -11.72 -18.94 -0.45
CA GLU A 72 -10.38 -19.51 -0.50
C GLU A 72 -9.30 -18.45 -0.35
N LEU A 73 -9.45 -17.31 -1.03
CA LEU A 73 -8.53 -16.18 -0.90
C LEU A 73 -8.51 -15.65 0.54
N ASN A 74 -9.68 -15.39 1.14
CA ASN A 74 -9.78 -14.94 2.53
C ASN A 74 -9.13 -15.94 3.50
N ARG A 75 -9.31 -17.25 3.25
CA ARG A 75 -8.67 -18.30 4.07
C ARG A 75 -7.15 -18.33 3.90
N PHE A 76 -6.65 -18.13 2.68
CA PHE A 76 -5.22 -18.09 2.41
C PHE A 76 -4.58 -16.87 3.07
N VAL A 77 -5.10 -15.67 2.80
CA VAL A 77 -4.58 -14.41 3.35
C VAL A 77 -4.70 -14.38 4.87
N GLY A 78 -5.80 -14.89 5.43
CA GLY A 78 -5.98 -14.98 6.88
C GLY A 78 -5.07 -16.00 7.59
N ALA A 79 -4.34 -16.84 6.84
CA ALA A 79 -3.35 -17.77 7.38
C ALA A 79 -1.92 -17.21 7.34
N LEU A 80 -1.71 -16.04 6.72
CA LEU A 80 -0.41 -15.39 6.62
C LEU A 80 0.02 -14.77 7.97
N PRO A 81 1.33 -14.65 8.23
CA PRO A 81 1.84 -13.92 9.37
C PRO A 81 1.41 -12.45 9.35
N PHE A 82 1.25 -11.86 10.54
CA PHE A 82 1.00 -10.44 10.68
C PHE A 82 2.12 -9.61 10.06
N GLY A 83 1.76 -8.58 9.30
CA GLY A 83 2.69 -7.74 8.56
C GLY A 83 2.99 -8.23 7.13
N THR A 84 2.68 -9.48 6.78
CA THR A 84 2.82 -9.97 5.40
C THR A 84 1.75 -9.35 4.50
N ARG A 85 2.18 -8.58 3.50
CA ARG A 85 1.31 -7.93 2.52
C ARG A 85 1.26 -8.74 1.24
N VAL A 86 0.07 -9.09 0.77
CA VAL A 86 -0.12 -9.72 -0.55
C VAL A 86 -0.16 -8.63 -1.60
N VAL A 87 0.71 -8.72 -2.61
CA VAL A 87 0.87 -7.71 -3.67
C VAL A 87 0.62 -8.35 -5.02
N GLN A 88 -0.33 -7.81 -5.76
CA GLN A 88 -0.52 -8.12 -7.17
C GLN A 88 0.32 -7.15 -8.00
N VAL A 89 1.28 -7.64 -8.76
CA VAL A 89 2.20 -6.77 -9.54
C VAL A 89 1.60 -6.27 -10.84
N THR A 90 0.51 -6.89 -11.30
CA THR A 90 -0.21 -6.53 -12.53
C THR A 90 -1.60 -5.97 -12.21
N GLY A 91 -2.12 -5.13 -13.10
CA GLY A 91 -3.45 -4.52 -12.96
C GLY A 91 -3.49 -3.28 -12.04
N GLY A 92 -4.66 -2.64 -11.95
CA GLY A 92 -4.79 -1.34 -11.27
C GLY A 92 -4.00 -0.25 -11.99
N ASP A 93 -3.11 0.41 -11.26
CA ASP A 93 -2.24 1.50 -11.75
C ASP A 93 -1.12 1.01 -12.69
N GLU A 94 -0.89 -0.29 -12.78
CA GLU A 94 0.09 -0.91 -13.68
C GLU A 94 -0.62 -1.75 -14.74
N PRO A 95 -1.26 -1.14 -15.75
CA PRO A 95 -1.96 -1.86 -16.79
C PRO A 95 -0.97 -2.58 -17.72
N GLY A 96 -1.24 -3.84 -18.03
CA GLY A 96 -0.46 -4.64 -18.96
C GLY A 96 -0.15 -6.05 -18.45
N SER A 97 0.48 -6.87 -19.30
CA SER A 97 0.98 -8.18 -18.90
C SER A 97 2.22 -8.07 -18.02
N LEU A 98 2.48 -9.10 -17.20
CA LEU A 98 3.71 -9.20 -16.40
C LEU A 98 4.97 -8.97 -17.25
N GLU A 99 5.02 -9.54 -18.46
CA GLU A 99 6.13 -9.36 -19.42
C GLU A 99 6.35 -7.89 -19.80
N ALA A 100 5.28 -7.15 -20.09
CA ALA A 100 5.35 -5.75 -20.49
C ALA A 100 5.83 -4.88 -19.32
N ILE A 101 5.32 -5.14 -18.11
CA ILE A 101 5.72 -4.42 -16.90
C ILE A 101 7.19 -4.72 -16.59
N ALA A 102 7.59 -5.98 -16.57
CA ALA A 102 8.97 -6.40 -16.29
C ALA A 102 9.99 -5.79 -17.28
N ARG A 103 9.63 -5.71 -18.57
CA ARG A 103 10.49 -5.08 -19.59
C ARG A 103 10.77 -3.61 -19.30
N ARG A 104 9.77 -2.85 -18.81
CA ARG A 104 9.94 -1.43 -18.41
C ARG A 104 10.93 -1.26 -17.26
N TYR A 105 11.09 -2.28 -16.43
CA TYR A 105 12.03 -2.32 -15.32
C TYR A 105 13.34 -3.06 -15.64
N GLY A 106 13.58 -3.41 -16.92
CA GLY A 106 14.79 -4.12 -17.34
C GLY A 106 14.90 -5.56 -16.84
N ILE A 107 13.78 -6.18 -16.45
CA ILE A 107 13.73 -7.55 -15.93
C ILE A 107 13.43 -8.52 -17.08
N ALA A 108 14.32 -9.49 -17.29
CA ALA A 108 14.10 -10.55 -18.27
C ALA A 108 13.15 -11.62 -17.71
N ILE A 109 12.14 -11.98 -18.49
CA ILE A 109 11.18 -13.05 -18.16
C ILE A 109 11.25 -14.15 -19.21
N ASN A 110 11.31 -15.39 -18.75
CA ASN A 110 11.00 -16.56 -19.54
C ASN A 110 9.61 -17.08 -19.14
N ARG A 111 8.60 -16.83 -19.96
CA ARG A 111 7.20 -17.24 -19.73
C ARG A 111 6.96 -18.75 -19.65
N PHE A 112 7.93 -19.56 -20.07
CA PHE A 112 7.84 -21.02 -19.99
C PHE A 112 8.47 -21.55 -18.70
N ASP A 113 9.03 -20.68 -17.87
CA ASP A 113 9.58 -21.03 -16.57
C ASP A 113 8.82 -20.28 -15.45
N PRO A 114 7.91 -20.96 -14.72
CA PRO A 114 7.21 -20.40 -13.56
C PRO A 114 8.14 -19.79 -12.50
N ALA A 115 9.36 -20.33 -12.34
CA ALA A 115 10.34 -19.74 -11.42
C ALA A 115 10.92 -18.41 -11.93
N SER A 116 10.88 -18.16 -13.24
CA SER A 116 11.24 -16.88 -13.84
C SER A 116 10.14 -15.83 -13.62
N GLU A 117 8.87 -16.21 -13.74
CA GLU A 117 7.74 -15.31 -13.49
C GLU A 117 7.64 -14.95 -12.00
N ALA A 118 7.72 -15.94 -11.12
CA ALA A 118 7.81 -15.72 -9.67
C ALA A 118 8.98 -14.78 -9.30
N HIS A 119 10.14 -14.93 -9.95
CA HIS A 119 11.29 -14.04 -9.72
C HIS A 119 10.99 -12.60 -10.17
N ALA A 120 10.35 -12.43 -11.32
CA ALA A 120 9.96 -11.11 -11.79
C ALA A 120 8.95 -10.43 -10.86
N CYS A 121 7.95 -11.17 -10.37
CA CYS A 121 7.00 -10.67 -9.37
C CYS A 121 7.72 -10.17 -8.11
N ALA A 122 8.68 -10.94 -7.59
CA ALA A 122 9.46 -10.54 -6.42
C ALA A 122 10.26 -9.24 -6.68
N LEU A 123 10.93 -9.14 -7.83
CA LEU A 123 11.71 -7.95 -8.20
C LEU A 123 10.84 -6.71 -8.44
N LEU A 124 9.71 -6.87 -9.11
CA LEU A 124 8.75 -5.78 -9.32
C LEU A 124 8.23 -5.24 -7.99
N ALA A 125 7.81 -6.13 -7.09
CA ALA A 125 7.37 -5.73 -5.75
C ALA A 125 8.50 -5.11 -4.91
N GLN A 126 9.75 -5.57 -5.08
CA GLN A 126 10.92 -4.93 -4.46
C GLN A 126 11.09 -3.48 -4.92
N ASN A 127 10.86 -3.21 -6.21
CA ASN A 127 10.86 -1.87 -6.80
C ASN A 127 9.61 -1.05 -6.46
N GLY A 128 8.67 -1.61 -5.70
CA GLY A 128 7.45 -0.94 -5.25
C GLY A 128 6.32 -0.94 -6.27
N VAL A 129 6.41 -1.81 -7.29
CA VAL A 129 5.40 -2.00 -8.33
C VAL A 129 4.28 -2.91 -7.81
N GLY A 130 3.05 -2.61 -8.22
CA GLY A 130 1.87 -3.40 -7.88
C GLY A 130 0.99 -2.80 -6.79
N SER A 131 -0.06 -3.53 -6.45
CA SER A 131 -1.05 -3.13 -5.47
C SER A 131 -1.23 -4.17 -4.37
N VAL A 132 -1.25 -3.71 -3.12
CA VAL A 132 -1.58 -4.49 -1.93
C VAL A 132 -3.05 -4.85 -1.95
N LEU A 133 -3.33 -6.15 -1.84
CA LEU A 133 -4.66 -6.69 -1.70
C LEU A 133 -5.19 -6.45 -0.27
N GLN A 134 -6.29 -5.71 -0.16
CA GLN A 134 -7.01 -5.50 1.09
C GLN A 134 -8.25 -6.38 1.16
N VAL A 135 -8.14 -7.47 1.93
CA VAL A 135 -9.22 -8.46 2.12
C VAL A 135 -10.00 -8.26 3.42
N PHE A 136 -9.35 -7.69 4.44
CA PHE A 136 -9.92 -7.47 5.75
C PHE A 136 -10.08 -5.98 6.03
N GLU A 137 -11.07 -5.63 6.84
CA GLU A 137 -11.11 -4.35 7.52
C GLU A 137 -10.04 -4.34 8.62
N ASP A 138 -9.54 -3.16 8.97
CA ASP A 138 -8.66 -2.97 10.12
C ASP A 138 -9.47 -3.04 11.43
N ALA A 139 -10.36 -4.03 11.52
CA ALA A 139 -11.30 -4.22 12.60
C ALA A 139 -11.36 -5.69 13.02
N THR A 140 -11.38 -5.92 14.33
CA THR A 140 -11.47 -7.24 14.94
C THR A 140 -12.77 -7.40 15.69
N ARG A 141 -13.50 -8.47 15.38
CA ARG A 141 -14.67 -8.93 16.14
C ARG A 141 -14.23 -9.92 17.21
N ILE A 142 -14.38 -9.56 18.47
CA ILE A 142 -14.15 -10.45 19.62
C ILE A 142 -15.50 -10.89 20.17
N THR A 143 -15.75 -12.19 20.19
CA THR A 143 -16.99 -12.78 20.72
C THR A 143 -16.69 -13.63 21.94
N VAL A 144 -17.36 -13.32 23.05
CA VAL A 144 -17.35 -14.08 24.30
C VAL A 144 -18.68 -14.82 24.41
N THR A 145 -18.64 -16.14 24.34
CA THR A 145 -19.83 -17.00 24.42
C THR A 145 -19.67 -18.06 25.49
N ARG A 146 -20.76 -18.74 25.82
CA ARG A 146 -20.73 -19.96 26.64
C ARG A 146 -20.01 -21.07 25.90
N ALA A 147 -19.18 -21.85 26.60
CA ALA A 147 -18.52 -23.04 26.05
C ALA A 147 -19.32 -24.34 26.28
N ARG A 148 -20.36 -24.29 27.13
CA ARG A 148 -21.19 -25.43 27.50
C ARG A 148 -22.66 -25.22 27.13
N SER A 149 -23.34 -26.30 26.76
CA SER A 149 -24.80 -26.33 26.65
C SER A 149 -25.43 -26.39 28.05
N LEU A 150 -26.61 -25.78 28.21
CA LEU A 150 -27.31 -25.68 29.50
C LEU A 150 -28.34 -26.82 29.72
N GLY A 151 -28.47 -27.75 28.77
CA GLY A 151 -29.32 -28.96 28.88
C GLY A 151 -30.83 -28.71 28.97
N ARG A 152 -31.63 -29.79 29.02
CA ARG A 152 -33.09 -29.79 29.17
C ARG A 152 -33.51 -30.10 30.62
N GLY A 153 -33.48 -29.11 31.52
CA GLY A 153 -34.17 -29.17 32.84
C GLY A 153 -33.43 -29.85 33.99
N GLY A 154 -33.81 -29.51 35.23
CA GLY A 154 -33.32 -30.14 36.48
C GLY A 154 -33.33 -29.21 37.70
N TRP A 155 -33.34 -29.79 38.91
CA TRP A 155 -33.43 -29.08 40.20
C TRP A 155 -32.27 -28.09 40.45
N SER A 156 -31.14 -28.24 39.77
CA SER A 156 -29.95 -27.38 39.88
C SER A 156 -29.71 -26.47 38.65
N GLN A 157 -30.62 -26.45 37.68
CA GLN A 157 -30.39 -25.83 36.37
C GLN A 157 -30.22 -24.30 36.45
N ASN A 158 -31.03 -23.62 37.29
CA ASN A 158 -30.93 -22.17 37.46
C ASN A 158 -29.59 -21.75 38.09
N ARG A 159 -29.08 -22.54 39.04
CA ARG A 159 -27.76 -22.33 39.66
C ARG A 159 -26.64 -22.47 38.61
N TYR A 160 -26.70 -23.54 37.81
CA TYR A 160 -25.73 -23.79 36.75
C TYR A 160 -25.76 -22.71 35.66
N ARG A 161 -26.96 -22.30 35.21
CA ARG A 161 -27.15 -21.20 34.26
C ARG A 161 -26.58 -19.88 34.77
N ARG A 162 -26.81 -19.56 36.05
CA ARG A 162 -26.25 -18.36 36.70
C ARG A 162 -24.73 -18.41 36.75
N LYS A 163 -24.13 -19.56 37.11
CA LYS A 163 -22.67 -19.75 37.10
C LYS A 163 -22.08 -19.47 35.72
N VAL A 164 -22.61 -20.12 34.68
CA VAL A 164 -22.11 -20.00 33.30
C VAL A 164 -22.29 -18.56 32.77
N HIS A 165 -23.46 -17.95 32.95
CA HIS A 165 -23.68 -16.56 32.54
C HIS A 165 -22.83 -15.56 33.32
N GLY A 166 -22.59 -15.83 34.61
CA GLY A 166 -21.67 -15.06 35.44
C GLY A 166 -20.24 -15.12 34.91
N ALA A 167 -19.78 -16.31 34.51
CA ALA A 167 -18.45 -16.50 33.92
C ALA A 167 -18.30 -15.73 32.59
N VAL A 168 -19.31 -15.78 31.71
CA VAL A 168 -19.31 -14.98 30.47
C VAL A 168 -19.23 -13.49 30.79
N ARG A 169 -20.03 -13.00 31.75
CA ARG A 169 -19.99 -11.60 32.19
C ARG A 169 -18.62 -11.19 32.73
N ALA A 170 -17.99 -12.03 33.55
CA ALA A 170 -16.68 -11.77 34.10
C ALA A 170 -15.62 -11.65 32.99
N MET A 171 -15.56 -12.63 32.10
CA MET A 171 -14.63 -12.62 30.95
C MET A 171 -14.89 -11.45 29.99
N THR A 172 -16.15 -11.09 29.73
CA THR A 172 -16.48 -9.89 28.93
C THR A 172 -15.91 -8.63 29.58
N ARG A 173 -16.05 -8.45 30.90
CA ARG A 173 -15.53 -7.28 31.61
C ARG A 173 -14.00 -7.23 31.65
N GLU A 174 -13.36 -8.39 31.79
CA GLU A 174 -11.89 -8.50 31.74
C GLU A 174 -11.36 -8.05 30.37
N ILE A 175 -11.96 -8.55 29.29
CA ILE A 175 -11.59 -8.13 27.92
C ILE A 175 -11.91 -6.64 27.71
N GLU A 176 -13.05 -6.16 28.20
CA GLU A 176 -13.42 -4.75 28.11
C GLU A 176 -12.39 -3.84 28.78
N ALA A 177 -11.91 -4.19 29.97
CA ALA A 177 -10.88 -3.42 30.67
C ALA A 177 -9.56 -3.38 29.87
N HIS A 178 -9.16 -4.51 29.30
CA HIS A 178 -7.96 -4.60 28.45
C HIS A 178 -8.10 -3.75 27.18
N LEU A 179 -9.26 -3.83 26.52
CA LEU A 179 -9.54 -3.04 25.31
C LEU A 179 -9.61 -1.55 25.61
N LYS A 180 -10.17 -1.16 26.77
CA LYS A 180 -10.24 0.24 27.17
C LYS A 180 -8.85 0.86 27.30
N ALA A 181 -7.93 0.16 27.98
CA ALA A 181 -6.54 0.59 28.10
C ALA A 181 -5.86 0.75 26.73
N TYR A 182 -6.10 -0.20 25.81
CA TYR A 182 -5.60 -0.14 24.44
C TYR A 182 -6.18 1.05 23.65
N THR A 183 -7.48 1.32 23.77
CA THR A 183 -8.12 2.43 23.04
C THR A 183 -7.66 3.80 23.53
N GLU A 184 -7.39 3.94 24.83
CA GLU A 184 -6.85 5.17 25.41
C GLU A 184 -5.43 5.47 24.90
N SER A 185 -4.57 4.45 24.81
CA SER A 185 -3.19 4.62 24.32
C SER A 185 -3.12 4.86 22.80
N ASN A 186 -3.99 4.23 22.01
CA ASN A 186 -3.91 4.23 20.55
C ASN A 186 -4.90 5.17 19.87
N LYS A 187 -5.68 5.96 20.63
CA LYS A 187 -6.74 6.86 20.13
C LYS A 187 -7.72 6.13 19.19
N THR A 188 -8.06 4.88 19.52
CA THR A 188 -9.03 4.06 18.77
C THR A 188 -10.34 3.96 19.53
N SER A 189 -11.36 3.36 18.92
CA SER A 189 -12.65 3.11 19.57
C SER A 189 -13.06 1.65 19.46
N TYR A 190 -13.88 1.21 20.41
CA TYR A 190 -14.56 -0.07 20.36
C TYR A 190 -16.05 0.10 20.60
N SER A 191 -16.85 -0.82 20.05
CA SER A 191 -18.25 -0.98 20.42
C SER A 191 -18.45 -2.31 21.13
N LEU A 192 -19.31 -2.33 22.15
CA LEU A 192 -19.69 -3.54 22.90
C LEU A 192 -21.19 -3.77 22.80
N ARG A 193 -21.57 -4.97 22.35
CA ARG A 193 -22.94 -5.49 22.42
C ARG A 193 -22.99 -6.66 23.39
N VAL A 194 -23.87 -6.57 24.37
CA VAL A 194 -24.06 -7.62 25.40
C VAL A 194 -25.48 -8.16 25.36
N ALA A 195 -25.60 -9.47 25.24
CA ALA A 195 -26.86 -10.18 25.41
C ALA A 195 -26.97 -10.64 26.86
N ARG A 196 -27.98 -10.13 27.57
CA ARG A 196 -28.22 -10.45 28.99
C ARG A 196 -28.99 -11.76 29.12
N GLY A 197 -28.68 -12.51 30.16
CA GLY A 197 -29.39 -13.72 30.54
C GLY A 197 -29.57 -13.80 32.04
N TYR A 198 -30.06 -14.94 32.52
CA TYR A 198 -30.32 -15.16 33.94
C TYR A 198 -29.05 -14.98 34.78
N GLY A 199 -28.97 -13.86 35.52
CA GLY A 199 -27.87 -13.54 36.45
C GLY A 199 -26.52 -13.17 35.81
N GLY A 200 -26.45 -12.95 34.50
CA GLY A 200 -25.19 -12.63 33.80
C GLY A 200 -25.37 -12.39 32.30
N TYR A 201 -24.33 -12.67 31.51
CA TYR A 201 -24.37 -12.49 30.05
C TYR A 201 -24.48 -13.85 29.34
N THR A 202 -25.27 -13.90 28.27
CA THR A 202 -25.30 -15.07 27.37
C THR A 202 -24.23 -14.95 26.28
N ARG A 203 -23.91 -13.71 25.87
CA ARG A 203 -22.90 -13.35 24.87
C ARG A 203 -22.42 -11.92 25.10
N GLY A 204 -21.12 -11.69 24.93
CA GLY A 204 -20.52 -10.38 24.73
C GLY A 204 -19.87 -10.32 23.35
N GLU A 205 -20.01 -9.21 22.65
CA GLU A 205 -19.42 -9.00 21.33
C GLU A 205 -18.80 -7.61 21.25
N PHE A 206 -17.51 -7.56 20.93
CA PHE A 206 -16.75 -6.36 20.69
C PHE A 206 -16.47 -6.22 19.20
N ILE A 207 -16.53 -5.00 18.70
CA ILE A 207 -15.94 -4.61 17.41
C ILE A 207 -14.93 -3.52 17.73
N VAL A 208 -13.65 -3.79 17.45
CA VAL A 208 -12.53 -2.90 17.76
C VAL A 208 -11.86 -2.53 16.45
N GLN A 209 -11.60 -1.24 16.22
CA GLN A 209 -10.89 -0.74 15.02
C GLN A 209 -9.37 -0.94 15.18
N ALA A 210 -8.95 -2.20 15.25
CA ALA A 210 -7.55 -2.61 15.29
C ALA A 210 -7.40 -4.07 14.83
N PRO A 211 -6.23 -4.45 14.28
CA PRO A 211 -5.92 -5.82 13.94
C PRO A 211 -5.81 -6.72 15.18
N ARG A 212 -6.11 -8.00 15.01
CA ARG A 212 -6.23 -8.97 16.11
C ARG A 212 -4.93 -9.13 16.90
N GLU A 213 -3.81 -9.07 16.20
CA GLU A 213 -2.48 -9.35 16.73
C GLU A 213 -1.99 -8.23 17.65
N GLU A 214 -2.40 -6.98 17.40
CA GLU A 214 -2.11 -5.83 18.27
C GLU A 214 -2.92 -5.87 19.57
N LEU A 215 -4.16 -6.37 19.51
CA LEU A 215 -5.06 -6.41 20.67
C LEU A 215 -4.57 -7.38 21.76
N LYS A 216 -3.74 -8.37 21.43
CA LYS A 216 -3.18 -9.37 22.38
C LYS A 216 -4.23 -10.06 23.27
N VAL A 217 -5.48 -10.16 22.79
CA VAL A 217 -6.58 -10.79 23.53
C VAL A 217 -6.44 -12.31 23.49
N ARG A 218 -6.50 -12.94 24.67
CA ARG A 218 -6.43 -14.40 24.78
C ARG A 218 -7.68 -15.05 24.17
N THR A 219 -7.49 -15.84 23.12
CA THR A 219 -8.56 -16.61 22.46
C THR A 219 -8.51 -18.07 22.88
N GLY A 220 -9.66 -18.74 22.95
CA GLY A 220 -9.73 -20.15 23.31
C GLY A 220 -10.90 -20.49 24.21
N ARG A 221 -10.84 -21.67 24.84
CA ARG A 221 -11.84 -22.14 25.80
C ARG A 221 -11.29 -21.99 27.21
N PHE A 222 -12.05 -21.31 28.07
CA PHE A 222 -11.72 -21.02 29.46
C PHE A 222 -12.83 -21.54 30.36
N SER A 223 -12.71 -22.80 30.79
CA SER A 223 -13.74 -23.51 31.59
C SER A 223 -15.13 -23.48 30.94
N ASP A 224 -15.97 -22.52 31.35
CA ASP A 224 -17.37 -22.36 30.96
C ASP A 224 -17.56 -21.30 29.84
N VAL A 225 -16.49 -20.62 29.44
CA VAL A 225 -16.49 -19.52 28.48
C VAL A 225 -15.63 -19.86 27.26
N GLN A 226 -16.03 -19.36 26.10
CA GLN A 226 -15.26 -19.43 24.86
C GLN A 226 -15.06 -18.00 24.34
N VAL A 227 -13.82 -17.65 24.03
CA VAL A 227 -13.45 -16.38 23.42
C VAL A 227 -12.95 -16.65 22.00
N ARG A 228 -13.55 -16.00 21.01
CA ARG A 228 -13.14 -16.04 19.61
C ARG A 228 -12.84 -14.63 19.13
N ALA A 229 -11.69 -14.41 18.52
CA ALA A 229 -11.38 -13.17 17.81
C ALA A 229 -11.24 -13.48 16.32
N LYS A 230 -11.94 -12.72 15.47
CA LYS A 230 -11.86 -12.82 14.01
C LYS A 230 -11.73 -11.43 13.41
N THR A 231 -10.84 -11.25 12.45
CA THR A 231 -10.78 -10.04 11.63
C THR A 231 -12.06 -9.94 10.79
N ILE A 232 -12.60 -8.74 10.64
CA ILE A 232 -13.79 -8.50 9.83
C ILE A 232 -13.39 -8.52 8.36
N GLU A 233 -14.04 -9.37 7.57
CA GLU A 233 -13.83 -9.48 6.13
C GLU A 233 -14.51 -8.30 5.42
N LYS A 234 -13.85 -7.73 4.40
CA LYS A 234 -14.48 -6.73 3.53
C LYS A 234 -15.48 -7.39 2.59
N ASP A 235 -16.52 -6.64 2.22
CA ASP A 235 -17.52 -7.08 1.24
C ASP A 235 -16.94 -7.24 -0.17
N SER A 236 -15.94 -6.43 -0.52
CA SER A 236 -15.22 -6.49 -1.80
C SER A 236 -13.70 -6.40 -1.62
N PHE A 237 -12.97 -6.99 -2.56
CA PHE A 237 -11.52 -6.80 -2.64
C PHE A 237 -11.21 -5.37 -3.03
N LYS A 238 -10.32 -4.73 -2.27
CA LYS A 238 -9.77 -3.43 -2.65
C LYS A 238 -8.28 -3.59 -2.90
N PHE A 239 -7.79 -2.94 -3.94
CA PHE A 239 -6.37 -2.86 -4.25
C PHE A 239 -5.90 -1.47 -3.85
N LYS A 240 -4.81 -1.41 -3.08
CA LYS A 240 -4.14 -0.16 -2.73
C LYS A 240 -2.71 -0.20 -3.27
N PRO A 241 -2.25 0.80 -4.03
CA PRO A 241 -0.88 0.81 -4.57
C PRO A 241 0.18 0.53 -3.50
N LEU A 242 1.17 -0.32 -3.81
CA LEU A 242 2.18 -0.83 -2.88
C LEU A 242 3.10 0.28 -2.38
N ARG A 243 3.65 1.07 -3.30
CA ARG A 243 4.00 2.44 -2.99
C ARG A 243 2.69 3.20 -3.05
N GLY A 244 2.28 3.81 -1.93
CA GLY A 244 1.09 4.67 -1.91
C GLY A 244 1.19 5.57 -3.13
N SER A 245 0.11 5.63 -3.93
CA SER A 245 0.13 6.22 -5.28
C SER A 245 1.14 7.36 -5.26
N LYS A 246 2.27 7.20 -5.98
CA LYS A 246 3.17 8.33 -6.17
C LYS A 246 2.27 9.33 -6.87
N ARG A 247 1.62 10.20 -6.09
CA ARG A 247 0.77 11.25 -6.62
C ARG A 247 1.69 11.96 -7.59
N VAL A 248 1.35 11.90 -8.86
CA VAL A 248 2.18 12.40 -9.94
C VAL A 248 2.61 13.81 -9.54
N TYR A 249 3.91 14.10 -9.63
CA TYR A 249 4.38 15.44 -9.34
C TYR A 249 3.74 16.37 -10.37
N VAL A 250 3.06 17.40 -9.90
CA VAL A 250 2.36 18.34 -10.77
C VAL A 250 2.88 19.76 -10.60
N ILE A 251 2.90 20.48 -11.71
CA ILE A 251 3.07 21.94 -11.74
C ILE A 251 1.67 22.52 -11.76
N VAL A 252 1.32 23.27 -10.72
CA VAL A 252 -0.03 23.81 -10.55
C VAL A 252 0.00 25.30 -10.81
N GLY A 253 -0.88 25.80 -11.68
CA GLY A 253 -1.17 27.23 -11.81
C GLY A 253 -2.45 27.59 -11.08
N ILE A 254 -2.42 28.69 -10.32
CA ILE A 254 -3.58 29.19 -9.57
C ILE A 254 -3.80 30.65 -9.92
N ASP A 255 -5.01 30.96 -10.39
CA ASP A 255 -5.52 32.32 -10.55
C ASP A 255 -6.53 32.61 -9.42
N PRO A 256 -6.18 33.45 -8.43
CA PRO A 256 -7.04 33.73 -7.29
C PRO A 256 -8.07 34.84 -7.60
N GLY A 257 -9.31 34.66 -7.13
CA GLY A 257 -10.35 35.68 -7.28
C GLY A 257 -11.66 35.29 -6.61
N THR A 258 -12.77 35.90 -7.05
CA THR A 258 -14.12 35.42 -6.69
C THR A 258 -14.41 34.05 -7.30
N THR A 259 -13.76 33.75 -8.41
CA THR A 259 -13.64 32.43 -9.03
C THR A 259 -12.17 32.08 -9.02
N THR A 260 -11.81 30.93 -8.46
CA THR A 260 -10.42 30.45 -8.48
C THR A 260 -10.24 29.55 -9.68
N GLY A 261 -9.34 29.92 -10.58
CA GLY A 261 -8.87 29.07 -11.68
C GLY A 261 -7.74 28.17 -11.20
N VAL A 262 -7.79 26.89 -11.54
CA VAL A 262 -6.75 25.91 -11.23
C VAL A 262 -6.43 25.10 -12.47
N ALA A 263 -5.15 25.09 -12.81
CA ALA A 263 -4.59 24.21 -13.84
C ALA A 263 -3.50 23.35 -13.21
N ALA A 264 -3.39 22.09 -13.61
CA ALA A 264 -2.29 21.22 -13.22
C ALA A 264 -1.72 20.53 -14.45
N LEU A 265 -0.39 20.55 -14.54
CA LEU A 265 0.40 19.87 -15.56
C LEU A 265 1.22 18.77 -14.90
N ASP A 266 1.44 17.65 -15.60
CA ASP A 266 2.49 16.72 -15.21
C ASP A 266 3.91 17.29 -15.49
N LEU A 267 4.95 16.53 -15.18
CA LEU A 267 6.34 16.93 -15.46
C LEU A 267 6.75 16.74 -16.94
N GLY A 268 5.85 16.25 -17.79
CA GLY A 268 5.98 16.20 -19.24
C GLY A 268 5.36 17.43 -19.94
N GLY A 269 4.53 18.18 -19.23
CA GLY A 269 3.84 19.37 -19.73
C GLY A 269 2.40 19.10 -20.19
N GLU A 270 1.89 17.89 -19.99
CA GLU A 270 0.51 17.54 -20.35
C GLU A 270 -0.47 18.03 -19.28
N VAL A 271 -1.62 18.55 -19.72
CA VAL A 271 -2.67 19.05 -18.81
C VAL A 271 -3.39 17.87 -18.17
N VAL A 272 -3.21 17.70 -16.87
CA VAL A 272 -3.89 16.66 -16.08
C VAL A 272 -5.19 17.15 -15.45
N TYR A 273 -5.32 18.46 -15.24
CA TYR A 273 -6.52 19.09 -14.74
C TYR A 273 -6.61 20.54 -15.19
N LEU A 274 -7.81 20.97 -15.56
CA LEU A 274 -8.15 22.37 -15.78
C LEU A 274 -9.58 22.59 -15.29
N GLY A 275 -9.77 23.58 -14.43
CA GLY A 275 -11.10 23.90 -13.93
C GLY A 275 -11.13 25.18 -13.13
N SER A 276 -12.33 25.69 -12.91
CA SER A 276 -12.59 26.86 -12.10
C SER A 276 -13.74 26.61 -11.15
N SER A 277 -13.65 27.18 -9.95
CA SER A 277 -14.70 27.06 -8.93
C SER A 277 -15.00 28.40 -8.30
N ARG A 278 -16.30 28.69 -8.12
CA ARG A 278 -16.75 29.79 -7.28
C ARG A 278 -16.73 29.30 -5.84
N THR A 279 -16.08 30.06 -4.96
CA THR A 279 -16.07 29.82 -3.49
C THR A 279 -15.16 28.71 -2.96
N THR A 280 -13.97 28.51 -3.53
CA THR A 280 -12.95 27.65 -2.89
C THR A 280 -12.18 28.40 -1.81
N GLY A 281 -12.40 28.03 -0.55
CA GLY A 281 -11.46 28.39 0.52
C GLY A 281 -10.12 27.68 0.29
N ILE A 282 -9.02 28.21 0.83
CA ILE A 282 -7.69 27.55 0.75
C ILE A 282 -7.72 26.06 1.14
N PRO A 283 -8.45 25.62 2.18
CA PRO A 283 -8.53 24.20 2.51
C PRO A 283 -9.09 23.33 1.37
N GLU A 284 -10.12 23.83 0.69
CA GLU A 284 -10.77 23.12 -0.42
C GLU A 284 -9.84 23.08 -1.64
N THR A 285 -9.13 24.19 -1.96
CA THR A 285 -8.09 24.16 -3.00
C THR A 285 -6.98 23.15 -2.67
N VAL A 286 -6.56 23.06 -1.41
CA VAL A 286 -5.56 22.09 -0.96
C VAL A 286 -6.09 20.64 -1.07
N GLU A 287 -7.36 20.42 -0.80
CA GLU A 287 -8.02 19.12 -0.97
C GLU A 287 -8.09 18.72 -2.45
N THR A 288 -8.59 19.60 -3.32
CA THR A 288 -8.65 19.38 -4.78
C THR A 288 -7.27 19.08 -5.36
N LEU A 289 -6.26 19.90 -5.02
CA LEU A 289 -4.90 19.69 -5.51
C LEU A 289 -4.27 18.40 -4.97
N SER A 290 -4.63 18.01 -3.76
CA SER A 290 -4.23 16.73 -3.19
C SER A 290 -4.80 15.56 -3.98
N GLU A 291 -6.04 15.63 -4.44
CA GLU A 291 -6.64 14.56 -5.24
C GLU A 291 -6.00 14.44 -6.63
N ILE A 292 -5.65 15.57 -7.25
CA ILE A 292 -5.02 15.62 -8.58
C ILE A 292 -3.60 15.04 -8.56
N GLY A 293 -2.78 15.42 -7.58
CA GLY A 293 -1.36 15.06 -7.60
C GLY A 293 -0.59 15.54 -6.38
N LYS A 294 0.75 15.55 -6.49
CA LYS A 294 1.64 16.15 -5.50
C LYS A 294 2.17 17.46 -6.07
N PRO A 295 1.61 18.62 -5.68
CA PRO A 295 2.09 19.91 -6.14
C PRO A 295 3.58 20.08 -5.82
N LEU A 296 4.40 20.09 -6.87
CA LEU A 296 5.84 20.31 -6.78
C LEU A 296 6.15 21.80 -6.90
N VAL A 297 5.46 22.46 -7.82
CA VAL A 297 5.52 23.89 -8.06
C VAL A 297 4.10 24.43 -8.01
N VAL A 298 3.91 25.54 -7.29
CA VAL A 298 2.68 26.32 -7.35
C VAL A 298 3.01 27.66 -8.00
N ALA A 299 2.33 27.93 -9.11
CA ALA A 299 2.58 29.00 -10.02
C ALA A 299 1.43 30.00 -10.06
N THR A 300 1.77 31.25 -10.37
CA THR A 300 0.83 32.34 -10.62
C THR A 300 1.39 33.21 -11.75
N ASP A 301 0.50 33.89 -12.45
CA ASP A 301 0.78 34.77 -13.57
C ASP A 301 1.19 36.19 -13.14
N VAL A 302 1.14 36.52 -11.84
CA VAL A 302 1.48 37.85 -11.31
C VAL A 302 2.70 37.85 -10.39
N ASN A 303 3.45 38.95 -10.38
CA ASN A 303 4.56 39.18 -9.46
C ASN A 303 4.31 40.49 -8.68
N PRO A 304 4.24 40.48 -7.33
CA PRO A 304 4.48 39.36 -6.42
C PRO A 304 3.35 38.34 -6.33
N MET A 305 3.67 37.12 -5.89
CA MET A 305 2.70 36.04 -5.71
C MET A 305 1.59 36.44 -4.72
N PRO A 306 0.30 36.27 -5.06
CA PRO A 306 -0.80 36.63 -4.16
C PRO A 306 -0.80 35.82 -2.86
N HIS A 307 -1.24 36.44 -1.76
CA HIS A 307 -1.18 35.82 -0.42
C HIS A 307 -2.00 34.53 -0.29
N SER A 308 -3.10 34.39 -1.05
CA SER A 308 -3.88 33.14 -1.13
C SER A 308 -3.08 32.01 -1.76
N VAL A 309 -2.42 32.27 -2.88
CA VAL A 309 -1.60 31.31 -3.62
C VAL A 309 -0.37 30.92 -2.81
N GLU A 310 0.28 31.89 -2.15
CA GLU A 310 1.43 31.64 -1.27
C GLU A 310 1.06 30.72 -0.09
N ARG A 311 -0.14 30.87 0.48
CA ARG A 311 -0.63 29.95 1.52
C ARG A 311 -0.85 28.53 0.99
N VAL A 312 -1.43 28.37 -0.21
CA VAL A 312 -1.57 27.05 -0.86
C VAL A 312 -0.19 26.43 -1.12
N ARG A 313 0.75 27.19 -1.68
CA ARG A 313 2.14 26.75 -1.92
C ARG A 313 2.80 26.20 -0.65
N ARG A 314 2.69 26.93 0.46
CA ARG A 314 3.28 26.53 1.75
C ARG A 314 2.68 25.23 2.29
N SER A 315 1.38 25.00 2.13
CA SER A 315 0.73 23.75 2.56
C SER A 315 1.34 22.50 1.91
N PHE A 316 1.88 22.63 0.69
CA PHE A 316 2.52 21.53 -0.04
C PHE A 316 4.05 21.52 0.06
N ASN A 317 4.66 22.51 0.72
CA ASN A 317 6.11 22.77 0.64
C ASN A 317 6.59 22.83 -0.82
N ALA A 318 5.78 23.45 -1.69
CA ALA A 318 6.03 23.54 -3.12
C ALA A 318 6.95 24.72 -3.45
N VAL A 319 7.67 24.63 -4.57
CA VAL A 319 8.48 25.73 -5.10
C VAL A 319 7.55 26.80 -5.70
N ALA A 320 7.94 28.07 -5.62
CA ALA A 320 7.18 29.16 -6.21
C ALA A 320 7.46 29.28 -7.72
N GLY A 321 6.42 29.23 -8.54
CA GLY A 321 6.48 29.51 -9.97
C GLY A 321 6.00 30.93 -10.24
N LEU A 322 6.91 31.88 -10.40
CA LEU A 322 6.55 33.27 -10.72
C LEU A 322 7.31 33.77 -11.94
N PRO A 323 6.67 34.57 -12.81
CA PRO A 323 7.36 35.29 -13.86
C PRO A 323 8.18 36.46 -13.27
N PRO A 324 9.19 37.00 -13.99
CA PRO A 324 9.95 38.17 -13.56
C PRO A 324 9.05 39.40 -13.39
N GLU A 325 8.07 39.53 -14.29
CA GLU A 325 7.04 40.57 -14.31
C GLU A 325 5.69 39.91 -14.59
N SER A 326 4.60 40.53 -14.15
CA SER A 326 3.25 39.98 -14.34
C SER A 326 2.93 39.78 -15.83
N LEU A 327 2.38 38.62 -16.19
CA LEU A 327 2.10 38.26 -17.57
C LEU A 327 0.98 39.15 -18.15
N GLY A 328 1.23 39.71 -19.33
CA GLY A 328 0.22 40.44 -20.10
C GLY A 328 -0.85 39.53 -20.68
N ILE A 329 -2.03 40.08 -21.01
CA ILE A 329 -3.14 39.28 -21.57
C ILE A 329 -2.71 38.58 -22.87
N ASP A 330 -1.98 39.27 -23.75
CA ASP A 330 -1.52 38.73 -25.03
C ASP A 330 -0.56 37.53 -24.83
N GLU A 331 0.35 37.63 -23.84
CA GLU A 331 1.27 36.55 -23.49
C GLU A 331 0.54 35.32 -22.93
N LYS A 332 -0.50 35.53 -22.10
CA LYS A 332 -1.35 34.44 -21.61
C LYS A 332 -2.08 33.74 -22.76
N ILE A 333 -2.60 34.49 -23.72
CA ILE A 333 -3.26 33.93 -24.92
C ILE A 333 -2.27 33.14 -25.76
N GLU A 334 -1.06 33.67 -25.99
CA GLU A 334 -0.01 32.97 -26.74
C GLU A 334 0.40 31.65 -26.06
N LEU A 335 0.61 31.67 -24.73
CA LEU A 335 0.99 30.48 -23.96
C LEU A 335 -0.09 29.40 -23.98
N THR A 336 -1.37 29.79 -24.02
CA THR A 336 -2.51 28.88 -24.00
C THR A 336 -3.03 28.52 -25.39
N GLN A 337 -2.32 28.93 -26.45
CA GLN A 337 -2.71 28.63 -27.81
C GLN A 337 -2.75 27.12 -28.05
N GLY A 338 -3.90 26.61 -28.54
CA GLY A 338 -4.12 25.19 -28.79
C GLY A 338 -4.74 24.42 -27.61
N PHE A 339 -5.04 25.10 -26.50
CA PHE A 339 -5.79 24.53 -25.38
C PHE A 339 -7.21 25.09 -25.30
N GLU A 340 -8.17 24.26 -24.92
CA GLU A 340 -9.54 24.69 -24.65
C GLU A 340 -9.69 25.08 -23.18
N TYR A 341 -10.32 26.23 -22.91
CA TYR A 341 -10.63 26.71 -21.57
C TYR A 341 -12.01 27.38 -21.57
N ALA A 342 -12.74 27.27 -20.46
CA ALA A 342 -14.12 27.76 -20.37
C ALA A 342 -14.20 29.26 -20.04
N ASN A 343 -13.18 29.83 -19.38
CA ASN A 343 -13.18 31.23 -18.96
C ASN A 343 -11.76 31.78 -18.75
N ALA A 344 -11.69 33.09 -18.47
CA ALA A 344 -10.42 33.80 -18.27
C ALA A 344 -9.59 33.27 -17.09
N HIS A 345 -10.22 32.77 -16.02
CA HIS A 345 -9.50 32.24 -14.86
C HIS A 345 -8.81 30.91 -15.18
N GLU A 346 -9.47 30.05 -15.96
CA GLU A 346 -8.84 28.83 -16.48
C GLU A 346 -7.69 29.15 -17.43
N ARG A 347 -7.86 30.12 -18.33
CA ARG A 347 -6.76 30.60 -19.18
C ARG A 347 -5.57 31.10 -18.35
N ASP A 348 -5.82 31.95 -17.35
CA ASP A 348 -4.76 32.62 -16.60
C ASP A 348 -4.02 31.63 -15.69
N SER A 349 -4.74 30.69 -15.06
CA SER A 349 -4.14 29.59 -14.30
C SER A 349 -3.34 28.62 -15.20
N LEU A 350 -3.86 28.29 -16.39
CA LEU A 350 -3.14 27.46 -17.36
C LEU A 350 -1.88 28.16 -17.88
N ALA A 351 -1.96 29.45 -18.20
CA ALA A 351 -0.82 30.25 -18.63
C ALA A 351 0.29 30.27 -17.57
N ALA A 352 -0.07 30.44 -16.28
CA ALA A 352 0.88 30.39 -15.17
C ALA A 352 1.62 29.03 -15.08
N ALA A 353 0.88 27.93 -15.24
CA ALA A 353 1.44 26.58 -15.21
C ALA A 353 2.37 26.32 -16.42
N LEU A 354 1.92 26.67 -17.63
CA LEU A 354 2.69 26.49 -18.87
C LEU A 354 3.95 27.36 -18.92
N TYR A 355 3.84 28.62 -18.47
CA TYR A 355 4.99 29.51 -18.33
C TYR A 355 6.07 28.88 -17.43
N THR A 356 5.64 28.35 -16.28
CA THR A 356 6.51 27.69 -15.32
C THR A 356 7.13 26.42 -15.90
N PHE A 357 6.35 25.59 -16.59
CA PHE A 357 6.85 24.40 -17.26
C PHE A 357 7.91 24.75 -18.32
N LYS A 358 7.69 25.78 -19.15
CA LYS A 358 8.62 26.22 -20.20
C LYS A 358 10.01 26.58 -19.63
N ARG A 359 10.07 27.12 -18.42
CA ARG A 359 11.35 27.39 -17.72
C ARG A 359 12.08 26.12 -17.29
N TYR A 360 11.36 25.07 -16.93
CA TYR A 360 11.96 23.79 -16.52
C TYR A 360 12.20 22.82 -17.67
N LYS A 361 11.53 23.00 -18.83
CA LYS A 361 11.58 22.11 -19.99
C LYS A 361 13.00 21.69 -20.37
N ASN A 362 13.92 22.65 -20.51
CA ASN A 362 15.31 22.35 -20.89
C ASN A 362 16.02 21.47 -19.84
N LYS A 363 15.80 21.71 -18.55
CA LYS A 363 16.37 20.89 -17.46
C LYS A 363 15.75 19.50 -17.45
N PHE A 364 14.43 19.39 -17.64
CA PHE A 364 13.73 18.11 -17.70
C PHE A 364 14.21 17.26 -18.88
N SER A 365 14.39 17.84 -20.07
CA SER A 365 14.93 17.12 -21.22
C SER A 365 16.37 16.64 -21.01
N GLN A 366 17.22 17.41 -20.31
CA GLN A 366 18.56 16.95 -19.93
C GLN A 366 18.53 15.76 -18.96
N ILE A 367 17.57 15.72 -18.05
CA ILE A 367 17.38 14.61 -17.11
C ILE A 367 16.89 13.36 -17.84
N GLU A 368 15.93 13.52 -18.77
CA GLU A 368 15.40 12.43 -19.60
C GLU A 368 16.47 11.72 -20.43
N GLN A 369 17.50 12.44 -20.88
CA GLN A 369 18.63 11.83 -21.59
C GLN A 369 19.57 11.03 -20.68
N LYS A 370 19.62 11.36 -19.37
CA LYS A 370 20.54 10.74 -18.40
C LYS A 370 19.90 9.59 -17.62
N VAL A 371 18.57 9.56 -17.48
CA VAL A 371 17.82 8.60 -16.67
C VAL A 371 17.10 7.59 -17.57
N HIS A 372 17.34 6.30 -17.34
CA HIS A 372 16.79 5.22 -18.17
C HIS A 372 15.51 4.59 -17.57
N THR A 373 15.25 4.81 -16.28
CA THR A 373 14.09 4.26 -15.56
C THR A 373 13.00 5.32 -15.40
N PRO A 374 11.77 5.11 -15.93
CA PRO A 374 10.68 6.08 -15.80
C PRO A 374 10.35 6.47 -14.36
N SER A 375 10.41 5.51 -13.42
CA SER A 375 10.05 5.71 -12.01
C SER A 375 11.04 6.58 -11.22
N ASP A 376 12.29 6.67 -11.71
CA ASP A 376 13.35 7.52 -11.15
C ASP A 376 13.32 8.92 -11.79
N LEU A 377 12.81 9.03 -13.03
CA LEU A 377 12.78 10.27 -13.80
C LEU A 377 12.08 11.40 -13.05
N ASP A 378 10.84 11.16 -12.60
CA ASP A 378 10.04 12.17 -11.91
C ASP A 378 10.63 12.55 -10.54
N GLU A 379 11.32 11.62 -9.87
CA GLU A 379 11.98 11.90 -8.60
C GLU A 379 13.22 12.78 -8.80
N VAL A 380 14.03 12.50 -9.82
CA VAL A 380 15.17 13.36 -10.20
C VAL A 380 14.67 14.75 -10.57
N LYS A 381 13.63 14.84 -11.41
CA LYS A 381 13.03 16.11 -11.79
C LYS A 381 12.54 16.89 -10.56
N ALA A 382 11.89 16.21 -9.61
CA ALA A 382 11.42 16.83 -8.37
C ALA A 382 12.55 17.37 -7.48
N ARG A 383 13.64 16.61 -7.32
CA ARG A 383 14.83 17.06 -6.56
C ARG A 383 15.50 18.27 -7.20
N VAL A 384 15.65 18.25 -8.52
CA VAL A 384 16.25 19.36 -9.27
C VAL A 384 15.41 20.63 -9.16
N VAL A 385 14.08 20.51 -9.19
CA VAL A 385 13.17 21.65 -8.98
C VAL A 385 13.32 22.24 -7.57
N LYS A 386 13.57 21.40 -6.56
CA LYS A 386 13.81 21.83 -5.17
C LYS A 386 15.18 22.45 -4.93
N GLY A 387 16.05 22.50 -5.95
CA GLY A 387 17.33 23.21 -5.90
C GLY A 387 18.57 22.31 -5.93
N GLU A 388 18.42 20.99 -6.04
CA GLU A 388 19.56 20.09 -6.21
C GLU A 388 20.15 20.20 -7.63
N THR A 389 21.45 19.97 -7.76
CA THR A 389 22.08 19.84 -9.09
C THR A 389 21.70 18.49 -9.71
N ILE A 390 21.66 18.42 -11.03
CA ILE A 390 21.34 17.17 -11.75
C ILE A 390 22.31 16.05 -11.32
N ASP A 391 23.60 16.36 -11.21
CA ASP A 391 24.60 15.37 -10.85
C ASP A 391 24.49 14.94 -9.37
N SER A 392 24.12 15.84 -8.46
CA SER A 392 23.83 15.50 -7.06
C SER A 392 22.61 14.59 -6.96
N ALA A 393 21.49 14.96 -7.59
CA ALA A 393 20.26 14.17 -7.58
C ALA A 393 20.47 12.77 -8.18
N LEU A 394 21.25 12.67 -9.27
CA LEU A 394 21.62 11.39 -9.86
C LEU A 394 22.58 10.59 -8.98
N SER A 395 23.56 11.25 -8.36
CA SER A 395 24.52 10.60 -7.45
C SER A 395 23.84 10.07 -6.20
N GLU A 396 22.84 10.77 -5.69
CA GLU A 396 22.09 10.35 -4.52
C GLU A 396 21.13 9.22 -4.83
N LEU A 397 20.41 9.25 -5.96
CA LEU A 397 19.63 8.08 -6.42
C LEU A 397 20.54 6.88 -6.68
N ARG A 398 21.72 7.12 -7.25
CA ARG A 398 22.77 6.11 -7.37
C ARG A 398 23.32 5.70 -6.01
N SER A 399 23.36 6.55 -4.99
CA SER A 399 23.84 6.28 -3.63
C SER A 399 22.78 5.65 -2.75
N GLU A 400 21.49 5.85 -2.99
CA GLU A 400 20.40 5.10 -2.37
C GLU A 400 20.36 3.70 -2.97
N SER A 401 20.65 3.57 -4.27
CA SER A 401 20.82 2.27 -4.92
C SER A 401 22.21 1.65 -4.72
N THR A 402 23.25 2.44 -4.38
CA THR A 402 24.63 1.97 -4.09
C THR A 402 24.95 1.84 -2.62
N SER A 403 24.36 2.57 -1.68
CA SER A 403 24.39 2.22 -0.24
C SER A 403 23.67 0.90 -0.02
N ALA A 404 22.55 0.69 -0.71
CA ALA A 404 21.90 -0.62 -0.82
C ALA A 404 22.78 -1.70 -1.52
N ARG A 405 23.80 -1.33 -2.30
CA ARG A 405 24.70 -2.26 -3.01
C ARG A 405 26.08 -2.43 -2.35
N SER A 406 26.59 -1.42 -1.63
CA SER A 406 27.95 -1.27 -1.08
C SER A 406 28.04 -1.76 0.36
N GLU A 407 27.01 -1.55 1.20
CA GLU A 407 26.85 -2.30 2.45
C GLU A 407 26.79 -3.81 2.17
N ALA A 408 26.28 -4.17 1.00
CA ALA A 408 26.15 -5.56 0.59
C ALA A 408 27.34 -6.09 -0.23
N MET A 409 28.48 -5.39 -0.29
CA MET A 409 29.72 -5.86 -0.94
C MET A 409 30.87 -6.18 0.04
N VAL A 410 30.79 -5.79 1.32
CA VAL A 410 31.91 -5.96 2.28
C VAL A 410 31.89 -7.30 3.03
N GLU A 411 30.79 -8.04 3.08
CA GLU A 411 30.77 -9.39 3.68
C GLU A 411 30.45 -10.49 2.66
N LYS A 412 31.50 -10.95 1.98
CA LYS A 412 31.54 -12.30 1.39
C LYS A 412 32.95 -12.84 1.57
N VAL A 413 33.15 -13.77 2.50
CA VAL A 413 33.71 -15.12 2.25
C VAL A 413 33.35 -16.00 3.46
N GLU A 414 32.39 -16.91 3.30
CA GLU A 414 32.56 -18.34 3.60
C GLU A 414 31.28 -19.11 3.29
N SER A 415 31.44 -20.22 2.60
CA SER A 415 30.37 -21.15 2.26
C SER A 415 30.54 -22.42 3.09
N PRO A 416 29.55 -22.89 3.86
CA PRO A 416 29.60 -24.23 4.42
C PRO A 416 28.90 -25.24 3.51
N LYS A 417 29.56 -26.39 3.42
CA LYS A 417 29.22 -27.60 2.66
C LYS A 417 27.85 -28.17 3.06
N VAL A 418 27.08 -28.56 2.06
CA VAL A 418 25.89 -29.42 2.20
C VAL A 418 26.35 -30.82 2.60
N LYS A 419 25.82 -31.35 3.71
CA LYS A 419 25.88 -32.78 4.02
C LYS A 419 24.64 -33.43 3.41
N ASP A 420 24.88 -34.33 2.46
CA ASP A 420 23.93 -35.33 2.01
C ASP A 420 23.60 -36.27 3.19
N GLU A 421 22.33 -36.33 3.59
CA GLU A 421 21.77 -37.49 4.29
C GLU A 421 20.85 -38.24 3.33
N THR A 422 21.48 -39.00 2.44
CA THR A 422 20.95 -40.29 2.04
C THR A 422 21.85 -41.33 2.68
N LEU A 423 21.32 -42.23 3.51
CA LEU A 423 21.76 -43.62 3.63
C LEU A 423 20.82 -44.40 4.57
N LEU A 424 20.01 -45.21 3.90
CA LEU A 424 19.57 -46.57 4.23
C LEU A 424 18.86 -46.91 5.55
N ARG A 425 17.59 -47.28 5.35
CA ARG A 425 16.94 -48.46 5.96
C ARG A 425 17.76 -49.74 5.71
N LYS A 426 17.89 -50.54 6.77
CA LYS A 426 18.10 -52.01 6.92
C LYS A 426 18.92 -52.16 8.21
N GLU A 427 18.50 -52.82 9.28
CA GLU A 427 17.55 -53.93 9.50
C GLU A 427 16.71 -53.71 10.75
#